data_AF-A0A6V7W785-F1
#
_entry.id   AF-A0A6V7W785-F1
#
_cell.length_a   1.000
_cell.length_b   1.000
_cell.length_c   1.000
_cell.angle_alpha   90.00
_cell.angle_beta   90.00
_cell.angle_gamma   90.00
#
_symmetry.space_group_name_H-M   'P 1'
#
loop_
_entity.id
_entity.type
_entity.pdbx_description
1 polymer ?
#
loop_
_entity_poly.entity_id
_entity_poly.type
_entity_poly.pdbx_seq_one_letter_code
_entity_poly.pdbx_strand_id
1 'polypeptide(L)'
;MIVASTGIIASILYAIYGKFKLTRNACLWFNIVPLTAFHMSFVFVFFIAFDRLLSVFFPIWHLGLRIKSYLSLICTISLAVGILLSYFAVLYPLNSDQTMIRCYIGDLWNGIYVNILLPVCLTLTAAAVFCYILIFLRLHFRKKCSNYPKQY
;
A
#
# COMPACT_ATOMS: atom_id res chain seq x y z
N MET A 1 -6.52 9.12 2.86
CA MET A 1 -7.97 9.27 3.10
C MET A 1 -8.82 8.97 1.86
N ILE A 2 -8.47 9.42 0.65
CA ILE A 2 -9.28 9.22 -0.58
C ILE A 2 -9.51 7.73 -0.95
N VAL A 3 -8.54 6.85 -0.65
CA VAL A 3 -8.63 5.41 -0.96
C VAL A 3 -9.55 4.65 0.00
N ALA A 4 -9.57 5.03 1.27
CA ALA A 4 -10.52 4.46 2.23
C ALA A 4 -11.95 4.85 1.85
N SER A 5 -12.17 6.09 1.36
CA SER A 5 -13.49 6.52 0.92
C SER A 5 -14.00 5.79 -0.32
N THR A 6 -13.16 5.41 -1.30
CA THR A 6 -13.66 4.68 -2.48
C THR A 6 -14.06 3.24 -2.15
N GLY A 7 -13.30 2.54 -1.31
CA GLY A 7 -13.67 1.21 -0.81
C GLY A 7 -14.93 1.24 0.07
N ILE A 8 -15.05 2.26 0.93
CA ILE A 8 -16.25 2.47 1.75
C ILE A 8 -17.46 2.82 0.88
N ILE A 9 -17.32 3.69 -0.12
CA ILE A 9 -18.41 4.04 -1.05
C ILE A 9 -18.84 2.80 -1.86
N ALA A 10 -17.92 2.00 -2.37
CA ALA A 10 -18.24 0.75 -3.07
C ALA A 10 -18.97 -0.25 -2.14
N SER A 11 -18.54 -0.35 -0.88
CA SER A 11 -19.16 -1.22 0.13
C SER A 11 -20.55 -0.73 0.55
N ILE A 12 -20.74 0.59 0.68
CA ILE A 12 -22.04 1.23 0.97
C ILE A 12 -22.99 1.06 -0.22
N LEU A 13 -22.51 1.31 -1.44
CA LEU A 13 -23.29 1.08 -2.66
C LEU A 13 -23.71 -0.39 -2.79
N TYR A 14 -22.83 -1.32 -2.43
CA TYR A 14 -23.13 -2.75 -2.40
C TYR A 14 -24.18 -3.11 -1.34
N ALA A 15 -24.07 -2.54 -0.13
CA ALA A 15 -25.01 -2.75 0.96
C ALA A 15 -26.42 -2.20 0.65
N ILE A 16 -26.50 -1.08 -0.09
CA ILE A 16 -27.78 -0.40 -0.39
C ILE A 16 -28.47 -1.02 -1.62
N TYR A 17 -27.73 -1.28 -2.70
CA TYR A 17 -28.34 -1.65 -4.00
C TYR A 17 -28.31 -3.15 -4.31
N GLY A 18 -27.66 -3.97 -3.47
CA GLY A 18 -27.56 -5.40 -3.69
C GLY A 18 -26.74 -5.77 -4.94
N LYS A 19 -27.07 -6.92 -5.56
CA LYS A 19 -26.32 -7.46 -6.71
C LYS A 19 -26.39 -6.53 -7.93
N PHE A 20 -25.32 -5.78 -8.19
CA PHE A 20 -25.18 -5.01 -9.43
C PHE A 20 -25.02 -5.95 -10.64
N LYS A 21 -25.92 -5.84 -11.63
CA LYS A 21 -25.74 -6.43 -12.96
C LYS A 21 -24.90 -5.47 -13.81
N LEU A 22 -23.59 -5.48 -13.61
CA LEU A 22 -22.65 -4.73 -14.45
C LEU A 22 -22.22 -5.59 -15.65
N THR A 23 -21.84 -4.93 -16.75
CA THR A 23 -21.12 -5.62 -17.82
C THR A 23 -19.79 -6.15 -17.29
N ARG A 24 -19.26 -7.23 -17.89
CA ARG A 24 -17.95 -7.82 -17.53
C ARG A 24 -16.85 -6.77 -17.35
N ASN A 25 -16.77 -5.82 -18.29
CA ASN A 25 -15.76 -4.77 -18.26
C ASN A 25 -15.99 -3.79 -17.11
N ALA A 26 -17.22 -3.33 -16.89
CA ALA A 26 -17.51 -2.43 -15.78
C ALA A 26 -17.25 -3.10 -14.42
N CYS A 27 -17.55 -4.40 -14.30
CA CYS A 27 -17.24 -5.21 -13.13
C CYS A 27 -15.74 -5.31 -12.85
N LEU A 28 -14.93 -5.54 -13.90
CA LEU A 28 -13.47 -5.58 -13.80
C LEU A 28 -12.92 -4.25 -13.28
N TRP A 29 -13.30 -3.13 -13.90
CA TRP A 29 -12.85 -1.80 -13.47
C TRP A 29 -13.29 -1.48 -12.05
N PHE A 30 -14.52 -1.85 -11.67
CA PHE A 30 -15.04 -1.63 -10.33
C PHE A 30 -14.24 -2.36 -9.24
N ASN A 31 -13.62 -3.51 -9.55
CA ASN A 31 -12.77 -4.24 -8.60
C ASN A 31 -11.29 -3.83 -8.70
N ILE A 32 -10.75 -3.65 -9.90
CA ILE A 32 -9.32 -3.33 -10.12
C ILE A 32 -8.95 -1.99 -9.50
N VAL A 33 -9.76 -0.94 -9.70
CA VAL A 33 -9.44 0.43 -9.26
C VAL A 33 -9.29 0.54 -7.74
N PRO A 34 -10.28 0.14 -6.91
CA PRO A 34 -10.13 0.22 -5.45
C PRO A 34 -9.04 -0.71 -4.93
N LEU A 35 -8.87 -1.89 -5.53
CA LEU A 35 -7.82 -2.82 -5.13
C LEU A 35 -6.41 -2.27 -5.44
N THR A 36 -6.27 -1.60 -6.58
CA THR A 36 -5.03 -0.92 -6.98
C THR A 36 -4.70 0.17 -6.00
N ALA A 37 -5.66 1.02 -5.67
CA ALA A 37 -5.48 2.07 -4.69
C ALA A 37 -5.13 1.50 -3.29
N PHE A 38 -5.75 0.39 -2.89
CA PHE A 38 -5.44 -0.32 -1.66
C PHE A 38 -3.98 -0.81 -1.64
N HIS A 39 -3.52 -1.52 -2.68
CA HIS A 39 -2.13 -1.98 -2.76
C HIS A 39 -1.12 -0.83 -2.81
N MET A 40 -1.42 0.26 -3.53
CA MET A 40 -0.56 1.44 -3.52
C MET A 40 -0.38 2.01 -2.11
N SER A 41 -1.43 1.99 -1.28
CA SER A 41 -1.34 2.55 0.07
C SER A 41 -0.28 1.86 0.93
N PHE A 42 -0.13 0.53 0.84
CA PHE A 42 0.91 -0.21 1.56
C PHE A 42 2.31 0.17 1.08
N VAL A 43 2.49 0.22 -0.24
CA VAL A 43 3.78 0.56 -0.85
C VAL A 43 4.18 2.01 -0.50
N PHE A 44 3.22 2.94 -0.53
CA PHE A 44 3.44 4.33 -0.11
C PHE A 44 3.83 4.44 1.35
N VAL A 45 3.11 3.77 2.26
CA VAL A 45 3.42 3.79 3.69
C VAL A 45 4.83 3.27 3.95
N PHE A 46 5.23 2.19 3.26
CA PHE A 46 6.59 1.66 3.35
C PHE A 46 7.64 2.67 2.85
N PHE A 47 7.47 3.23 1.65
CA PHE A 47 8.42 4.22 1.12
C PHE A 47 8.52 5.47 1.99
N ILE A 48 7.41 5.94 2.58
CA ILE A 48 7.43 7.06 3.52
C ILE A 48 8.23 6.69 4.77
N ALA A 49 7.98 5.52 5.37
CA ALA A 49 8.71 5.07 6.55
C ALA A 49 10.21 4.91 6.26
N PHE A 50 10.54 4.38 5.09
CA PHE A 50 11.91 4.19 4.62
C PHE A 50 12.62 5.53 4.33
N ASP A 51 11.95 6.48 3.67
CA ASP A 51 12.49 7.84 3.45
C ASP A 51 12.85 8.52 4.79
N ARG A 52 11.97 8.42 5.79
CA ARG A 52 12.24 8.95 7.13
C ARG A 52 13.39 8.23 7.81
N LEU A 53 13.51 6.93 7.65
CA LEU A 53 14.64 6.15 8.16
C LEU A 53 15.95 6.66 7.57
N LEU A 54 16.03 6.81 6.25
CA LEU A 54 17.22 7.33 5.57
C LEU A 54 17.56 8.75 6.03
N SER A 55 16.56 9.61 6.21
CA SER A 55 16.77 10.97 6.70
C SER A 55 17.38 11.02 8.11
N VAL A 56 17.00 10.09 8.98
CA VAL A 56 17.49 10.01 10.36
C VAL A 56 18.91 9.42 10.44
N PHE A 57 19.21 8.40 9.63
CA PHE A 57 20.50 7.71 9.66
C PHE A 57 21.56 8.39 8.79
N PHE A 58 21.18 8.99 7.65
CA PHE A 58 22.08 9.56 6.65
C PHE A 58 21.66 10.99 6.23
N PRO A 59 21.66 11.96 7.16
CA PRO A 59 21.15 13.31 6.88
C PRO A 59 21.91 14.04 5.77
N ILE A 60 23.22 13.83 5.66
CA ILE A 60 24.08 14.48 4.64
C ILE A 60 23.75 13.98 3.23
N TRP A 61 23.56 12.66 3.09
CA TRP A 61 23.20 12.05 1.80
C TRP A 61 21.76 12.37 1.43
N HIS A 62 20.85 12.40 2.42
CA HIS A 62 19.44 12.72 2.20
C HIS A 62 19.23 14.18 1.75
N LEU A 63 20.04 15.12 2.24
CA LEU A 63 19.99 16.51 1.79
C LEU A 63 20.33 16.67 0.31
N GLY A 64 21.32 15.91 -0.20
CA GLY A 64 21.71 15.93 -1.61
C GLY A 64 20.73 15.20 -2.54
N LEU A 65 20.05 14.17 -2.04
CA LEU A 65 19.10 13.34 -2.80
C LEU A 65 17.67 13.86 -2.84
N ARG A 66 17.37 15.02 -2.22
CA ARG A 66 16.06 15.72 -2.31
C ARG A 66 15.81 16.32 -3.70
N ILE A 67 15.88 15.48 -4.73
CA ILE A 67 15.55 15.82 -6.10
C ILE A 67 14.06 15.54 -6.28
N LYS A 68 13.32 16.51 -6.85
CA LYS A 68 11.87 16.38 -7.16
C LYS A 68 11.52 15.09 -7.91
N SER A 69 12.48 14.53 -8.65
CA SER A 69 12.38 13.25 -9.37
C SER A 69 12.17 12.04 -8.45
N TYR A 70 12.65 12.04 -7.20
CA TYR A 70 12.52 10.89 -6.30
C TYR A 70 11.07 10.62 -5.89
N LEU A 71 10.31 11.67 -5.59
CA LEU A 71 8.89 11.53 -5.24
C LEU A 71 8.07 11.04 -6.45
N SER A 72 8.36 11.57 -7.64
CA SER A 72 7.74 11.10 -8.89
C SER A 72 8.05 9.62 -9.13
N LEU A 73 9.32 9.22 -8.95
CA LEU A 73 9.74 7.82 -9.06
C LEU A 73 8.97 6.92 -8.09
N ILE A 74 8.88 7.28 -6.80
CA ILE A 74 8.10 6.51 -5.81
C ILE A 74 6.64 6.38 -6.26
N CYS A 75 6.03 7.47 -6.74
CA CYS A 75 4.64 7.43 -7.19
C CYS A 75 4.48 6.50 -8.38
N THR A 76 5.36 6.57 -9.38
CA THR A 76 5.31 5.68 -10.56
C THR A 76 5.55 4.22 -10.21
N ILE A 77 6.50 3.91 -9.32
CA ILE A 77 6.77 2.54 -8.85
C ILE A 77 5.58 2.02 -8.06
N SER A 78 5.05 2.82 -7.13
CA SER A 78 3.86 2.45 -6.34
C SER A 78 2.68 2.18 -7.26
N LEU A 79 2.51 3.01 -8.30
CA LEU A 79 1.46 2.85 -9.29
C LEU A 79 1.60 1.55 -10.09
N ALA A 80 2.79 1.31 -10.64
CA ALA A 80 3.09 0.11 -11.40
C ALA A 80 2.88 -1.17 -10.57
N VAL A 81 3.39 -1.20 -9.33
CA VAL A 81 3.23 -2.34 -8.41
C VAL A 81 1.77 -2.54 -8.04
N GLY A 82 1.03 -1.47 -7.72
CA GLY A 82 -0.39 -1.55 -7.39
C GLY A 82 -1.24 -2.10 -8.53
N ILE A 83 -0.99 -1.65 -9.77
CA ILE A 83 -1.66 -2.16 -10.97
C ILE A 83 -1.31 -3.64 -11.18
N LEU A 84 -0.03 -4.00 -11.10
CA LEU A 84 0.43 -5.36 -11.32
C LEU A 84 -0.21 -6.34 -10.33
N LEU A 85 -0.18 -6.02 -9.03
CA LEU A 85 -0.78 -6.85 -7.98
C LEU A 85 -2.29 -7.00 -8.17
N SER A 86 -2.98 -5.91 -8.49
CA SER A 86 -4.45 -5.93 -8.69
C SER A 86 -4.84 -6.68 -9.94
N TYR A 87 -4.04 -6.57 -11.00
CA TYR A 87 -4.23 -7.33 -12.23
C TYR A 87 -4.13 -8.82 -11.94
N PHE A 88 -3.09 -9.27 -11.23
CA PHE A 88 -2.97 -10.68 -10.84
C PHE A 88 -4.13 -11.15 -9.95
N ALA A 89 -4.56 -10.33 -8.99
CA ALA A 89 -5.66 -10.65 -8.10
C ALA A 89 -6.99 -10.81 -8.83
N VAL A 90 -7.23 -10.01 -9.87
CA VAL A 90 -8.52 -9.97 -10.58
C VAL A 90 -8.52 -10.92 -11.78
N LEU A 91 -7.48 -10.93 -12.62
CA LEU A 91 -7.51 -11.73 -13.85
C LEU A 91 -7.43 -13.22 -13.58
N TYR A 92 -6.69 -13.63 -12.56
CA TYR A 92 -6.49 -15.05 -12.26
C TYR A 92 -7.82 -15.78 -11.95
N PRO A 93 -8.69 -15.29 -11.04
CA PRO A 93 -9.98 -15.93 -10.79
C PRO A 93 -10.95 -15.82 -11.96
N LEU A 94 -10.82 -14.81 -12.84
CA LEU A 94 -11.67 -14.63 -14.02
C LEU A 94 -11.40 -15.61 -15.16
N ASN A 95 -10.30 -16.37 -15.10
CA ASN A 95 -9.94 -17.36 -16.11
C ASN A 95 -10.56 -18.74 -15.85
N SER A 96 -11.28 -18.91 -14.73
CA SER A 96 -12.13 -20.07 -14.45
C SER A 96 -13.51 -19.82 -15.06
N ASP A 97 -14.08 -20.82 -15.78
CA ASP A 97 -15.25 -20.79 -16.69
C ASP A 97 -16.60 -20.29 -16.10
N GLN A 98 -16.63 -19.19 -15.36
CA GLN A 98 -17.85 -18.59 -14.84
C GLN A 98 -18.39 -17.55 -15.83
N THR A 99 -19.44 -17.96 -16.54
CA THR A 99 -20.18 -17.15 -17.53
C THR A 99 -20.97 -15.99 -16.91
N MET A 100 -21.11 -15.94 -15.57
CA MET A 100 -21.66 -14.80 -14.84
C MET A 100 -20.67 -14.27 -13.81
N ILE A 101 -20.07 -13.13 -14.12
CA ILE A 101 -19.17 -12.44 -13.19
C ILE A 101 -20.05 -11.74 -12.15
N ARG A 102 -20.15 -12.34 -10.96
CA ARG A 102 -20.67 -11.63 -9.80
C ARG A 102 -19.62 -10.60 -9.40
N CYS A 103 -19.99 -9.32 -9.41
CA CYS A 103 -19.14 -8.25 -8.90
C CYS A 103 -19.18 -8.27 -7.37
N TYR A 104 -18.47 -9.22 -6.77
CA TYR A 104 -18.37 -9.35 -5.33
C TYR A 104 -16.90 -9.32 -4.90
N ILE A 105 -16.52 -8.27 -4.17
CA ILE A 105 -15.16 -8.10 -3.66
C ILE A 105 -14.77 -9.24 -2.71
N GLY A 106 -15.74 -9.87 -2.04
CA GLY A 106 -15.49 -11.01 -1.16
C GLY A 106 -15.05 -12.27 -1.90
N ASP A 107 -15.35 -12.41 -3.20
CA ASP A 107 -14.81 -13.52 -4.00
C ASP A 107 -13.32 -13.33 -4.28
N LEU A 108 -12.81 -12.09 -4.22
CA LEU A 108 -11.37 -11.83 -4.26
C LEU A 108 -10.66 -12.24 -2.97
N TRP A 109 -11.38 -12.44 -1.87
CA TRP A 109 -10.80 -12.87 -0.58
C TRP A 109 -10.61 -14.40 -0.51
N ASN A 110 -10.38 -15.06 -1.64
CA ASN A 110 -10.15 -16.50 -1.71
C ASN A 110 -8.88 -16.85 -2.49
N GLY A 111 -8.34 -18.04 -2.22
CA GLY A 111 -7.23 -18.62 -2.97
C GLY A 111 -5.95 -17.78 -2.95
N ILE A 112 -5.46 -17.40 -4.14
CA ILE A 112 -4.16 -16.74 -4.35
C ILE A 112 -4.06 -15.41 -3.61
N TYR A 113 -5.15 -14.65 -3.54
CA TYR A 113 -5.13 -13.34 -2.88
C TYR A 113 -4.76 -13.47 -1.40
N VAL A 114 -5.42 -14.37 -0.68
CA VAL A 114 -5.19 -14.59 0.75
C VAL A 114 -3.85 -15.28 0.99
N ASN A 115 -3.46 -16.22 0.13
CA ASN A 115 -2.26 -17.03 0.35
C ASN A 115 -0.96 -16.35 -0.08
N ILE A 116 -1.01 -15.38 -1.01
CA ILE A 116 0.19 -14.75 -1.56
C ILE A 116 0.15 -13.23 -1.37
N LEU A 117 -0.91 -12.57 -1.85
CA LEU A 117 -0.95 -11.11 -1.93
C LEU A 117 -1.09 -10.45 -0.55
N LEU A 118 -1.93 -11.02 0.31
CA LEU A 118 -2.13 -10.53 1.66
C LEU A 118 -0.84 -10.63 2.51
N PRO A 119 -0.10 -11.77 2.53
CA PRO A 119 1.21 -11.84 3.16
C PRO A 119 2.20 -10.79 2.66
N VAL A 120 2.26 -10.53 1.35
CA VAL A 120 3.13 -9.47 0.78
C VAL A 120 2.74 -8.09 1.36
N CYS A 121 1.45 -7.75 1.40
CA CYS A 121 1.02 -6.48 2.00
C CYS A 121 1.35 -6.39 3.50
N LEU A 122 1.20 -7.49 4.24
CA LEU A 122 1.54 -7.56 5.66
C LEU A 122 3.05 -7.43 5.89
N THR A 123 3.89 -8.04 5.06
CA THR A 123 5.35 -7.90 5.16
C THR A 123 5.81 -6.47 4.90
N LEU A 124 5.21 -5.76 3.93
CA LEU A 124 5.47 -4.33 3.72
C LEU A 124 5.09 -3.48 4.94
N THR A 125 3.95 -3.80 5.56
CA THR A 125 3.50 -3.13 6.79
C THR A 125 4.45 -3.40 7.95
N ALA A 126 4.86 -4.65 8.15
CA ALA A 126 5.81 -5.03 9.17
C ALA A 126 7.17 -4.34 8.96
N ALA A 127 7.64 -4.26 7.71
CA ALA A 127 8.86 -3.54 7.36
C ALA A 127 8.74 -2.04 7.67
N ALA A 128 7.61 -1.41 7.38
CA ALA A 128 7.36 -0.01 7.73
C ALA A 128 7.38 0.22 9.25
N VAL A 129 6.73 -0.66 10.02
CA VAL A 129 6.77 -0.62 11.49
C VAL A 129 8.20 -0.77 12.01
N PHE A 130 8.97 -1.71 11.44
CA PHE A 130 10.36 -1.89 11.79
C PHE A 130 11.21 -0.63 11.52
N CYS A 131 11.00 0.06 10.40
CA CYS A 131 11.63 1.36 10.14
C CYS A 131 11.34 2.37 11.27
N TYR A 132 10.09 2.47 11.72
CA TYR A 132 9.73 3.37 12.82
C TYR A 132 10.35 2.97 14.16
N ILE A 133 10.47 1.68 14.45
CA ILE A 133 11.18 1.19 15.65
C ILE A 133 12.64 1.64 15.62
N LEU A 134 13.33 1.49 14.48
CA LEU A 134 14.72 1.94 14.34
C LEU A 134 14.87 3.45 14.51
N ILE A 135 13.96 4.23 13.93
CA ILE A 135 13.92 5.69 14.10
C ILE A 135 13.75 6.04 15.59
N PHE A 136 12.81 5.39 16.27
CA PHE A 136 12.55 5.61 17.69
C PHE A 136 13.78 5.32 18.55
N LEU A 137 14.41 4.15 18.35
CA LEU A 137 15.64 3.78 19.06
C LEU A 137 16.74 4.82 18.84
N ARG A 138 16.99 5.23 17.58
CA ARG A 138 18.02 6.20 17.25
C ARG A 138 17.79 7.56 17.93
N LEU A 139 16.55 8.06 17.92
CA LEU A 139 16.20 9.31 18.59
C LEU A 139 16.34 9.22 20.11
N HIS A 140 15.96 8.08 20.71
CA HIS A 140 16.06 7.86 22.14
C HIS A 140 17.52 7.81 22.62
N PHE A 141 18.40 7.10 21.91
CA PHE A 141 19.83 7.06 22.27
C PHE A 141 20.55 8.40 22.06
N ARG A 142 20.19 9.17 21.02
CA ARG A 142 20.81 10.49 20.79
C ARG A 142 20.51 11.49 21.91
N LYS A 143 19.29 11.45 22.49
CA LYS A 143 18.93 12.31 23.63
C LYS A 143 19.76 12.01 24.88
N LYS A 144 20.09 10.74 25.16
CA LYS A 144 20.94 10.38 26.30
C LYS A 144 22.35 10.96 26.18
N CYS A 145 22.93 11.02 24.98
CA CYS A 145 24.28 11.58 24.78
C CYS A 145 24.32 13.11 24.86
N SER A 146 23.20 13.81 24.64
CA SER A 146 23.18 15.27 24.71
C SER A 146 23.10 15.82 26.14
N ASN A 147 22.74 14.98 27.12
CA ASN A 147 22.59 15.38 28.52
C ASN A 147 23.86 15.18 29.36
N TYR A 148 24.99 14.82 28.75
CA TYR A 148 26.26 14.91 29.48
C TYR A 148 26.64 16.39 29.60
N PRO A 149 26.79 16.91 30.84
CA PRO A 149 27.22 18.29 31.03
C PRO A 149 28.58 18.44 30.35
N LYS A 150 28.71 19.47 29.52
CA LYS A 150 30.02 19.87 28.99
C LYS A 150 30.90 20.23 30.19
N GLN A 151 31.83 19.35 30.54
CA GLN A 151 32.94 19.69 31.42
C GLN A 151 33.85 20.62 30.61
N TYR A 152 33.69 21.92 30.86
CA TYR A 152 34.67 22.95 30.51
C TYR A 152 35.50 23.25 31.75
#